data_AF-A0A9X5HC53-F1
#
_entry.id   AF-A0A9X5HC53-F1
#
_cell.length_a   1.000
_cell.length_b   1.000
_cell.length_c   1.000
_cell.angle_alpha   90.00
_cell.angle_beta   90.00
_cell.angle_gamma   90.00
#
_symmetry.space_group_name_H-M   'P 1'
#
loop_
_entity.id
_entity.type
_entity.pdbx_description
1 polymer ?
#
loop_
_entity_poly.entity_id
_entity_poly.type
_entity_poly.pdbx_seq_one_letter_code
_entity_poly.pdbx_strand_id
1 'polypeptide(L)'
;MKRALWMVPVAAAGVAAVRKAGAAAHGAGTGDDRAGDRWLTVTVNRPEEDVRRDGKLPEPLERLADRIDVRTRPAPGDRGTELAARLKAPAPPAATSVPARLAGQDPRQDVRRALREAKALLEAGEIMLPDSPPTTRPTPGGRLVGLIGRRSGGEGVL
;
A
#
# COMPACT_ATOMS: atom_id res chain seq x y z
N MET A 1 -42.28 41.89 31.71
CA MET A 1 -42.83 40.70 31.03
C MET A 1 -42.43 40.74 29.56
N LYS A 2 -41.36 40.04 29.18
CA LYS A 2 -40.81 40.06 27.80
C LYS A 2 -40.78 38.63 27.27
N ARG A 3 -41.48 38.39 26.16
CA ARG A 3 -41.58 37.13 25.43
C ARG A 3 -40.32 36.94 24.59
N ALA A 4 -39.72 35.76 24.60
CA ALA A 4 -38.68 35.38 23.65
C ALA A 4 -39.02 34.01 23.06
N LEU A 5 -39.55 34.05 21.85
CA LEU A 5 -39.83 32.92 20.98
C LEU A 5 -38.48 32.49 20.38
N TRP A 6 -38.03 31.26 20.66
CA TRP A 6 -36.82 30.71 20.02
C TRP A 6 -37.25 29.68 18.97
N MET A 7 -37.04 30.04 17.70
CA MET A 7 -37.14 29.16 16.56
C MET A 7 -35.97 28.17 16.58
N VAL A 8 -36.28 26.88 16.59
CA VAL A 8 -35.29 25.80 16.42
C VAL A 8 -35.26 25.42 14.94
N PRO A 9 -34.13 25.56 14.22
CA PRO A 9 -33.99 24.99 12.89
C PRO A 9 -33.68 23.49 13.02
N VAL A 10 -34.58 22.65 12.51
CA VAL A 10 -34.35 21.21 12.32
C VAL A 10 -33.47 21.03 11.08
N ALA A 11 -32.21 20.64 11.27
CA ALA A 11 -31.33 20.21 10.18
C ALA A 11 -31.42 18.69 10.02
N ALA A 12 -32.12 18.24 8.99
CA ALA A 12 -32.15 16.84 8.57
C ALA A 12 -30.92 16.54 7.68
N ALA A 13 -29.99 15.73 8.17
CA ALA A 13 -28.88 15.20 7.38
C ALA A 13 -29.06 13.68 7.22
N GLY A 14 -29.57 13.26 6.06
CA GLY A 14 -29.65 11.85 5.68
C GLY A 14 -28.30 11.37 5.16
N VAL A 15 -27.73 10.33 5.80
CA VAL A 15 -26.52 9.65 5.30
C VAL A 15 -26.94 8.38 4.59
N ALA A 16 -26.89 8.38 3.26
CA ALA A 16 -27.06 7.19 2.45
C ALA A 16 -25.75 6.38 2.46
N ALA A 17 -25.73 5.27 3.19
CA ALA A 17 -24.62 4.32 3.19
C ALA A 17 -24.74 3.41 1.95
N VAL A 18 -23.91 3.65 0.93
CA VAL A 18 -23.76 2.74 -0.22
C VAL A 18 -22.87 1.57 0.19
N ARG A 19 -23.46 0.38 0.30
CA ARG A 19 -22.73 -0.89 0.43
C ARG A 19 -22.06 -1.25 -0.89
N LYS A 20 -20.74 -1.12 -0.97
CA LYS A 20 -19.95 -1.73 -2.06
C LYS A 20 -19.56 -3.15 -1.67
N ALA A 21 -20.42 -4.10 -2.02
CA ALA A 21 -20.08 -5.52 -2.05
C ALA A 21 -19.42 -5.86 -3.41
N GLY A 22 -18.38 -6.69 -3.38
CA GLY A 22 -17.90 -7.41 -4.57
C GLY A 22 -16.53 -6.96 -5.12
N ALA A 23 -15.45 -7.42 -4.49
CA ALA A 23 -14.17 -7.74 -5.17
C ALA A 23 -13.17 -8.47 -4.22
N ALA A 24 -13.66 -9.28 -3.28
CA ALA A 24 -12.81 -9.99 -2.32
C ALA A 24 -13.11 -11.49 -2.35
N ALA A 25 -12.93 -12.11 -3.50
CA ALA A 25 -12.94 -13.55 -3.63
C ALA A 25 -12.07 -13.94 -4.82
N HIS A 26 -10.75 -14.10 -4.59
CA HIS A 26 -9.86 -15.04 -5.29
C HIS A 26 -8.48 -15.04 -4.60
N GLY A 27 -8.45 -15.62 -3.39
CA GLY A 27 -7.23 -15.76 -2.62
C GLY A 27 -7.43 -16.53 -1.31
N ALA A 28 -8.26 -17.58 -1.34
CA ALA A 28 -8.37 -18.52 -0.23
C ALA A 28 -7.15 -19.44 -0.26
N GLY A 29 -6.06 -19.00 0.36
CA GLY A 29 -5.00 -19.87 0.84
C GLY A 29 -5.16 -19.99 2.35
N THR A 30 -5.59 -21.16 2.81
CA THR A 30 -5.60 -21.57 4.21
C THR A 30 -4.18 -21.52 4.77
N GLY A 31 -3.93 -20.74 5.83
CA GLY A 31 -2.66 -20.75 6.55
C GLY A 31 -2.38 -19.47 7.33
N ASP A 32 -2.71 -19.50 8.63
CA ASP A 32 -2.19 -18.68 9.73
C ASP A 32 -2.33 -17.14 9.61
N ASP A 33 -3.47 -16.61 10.07
CA ASP A 33 -3.77 -15.18 10.24
C ASP A 33 -2.98 -14.53 11.40
N ARG A 34 -1.69 -14.82 11.53
CA ARG A 34 -0.80 -13.80 12.10
C ARG A 34 -0.59 -12.80 11.00
N ALA A 35 -1.08 -11.57 11.22
CA ALA A 35 -0.99 -10.47 10.28
C ALA A 35 0.32 -10.57 9.50
N GLY A 36 1.45 -10.78 10.21
CA GLY A 36 2.86 -11.05 9.85
C GLY A 36 3.26 -11.94 8.64
N ASP A 37 2.52 -12.99 8.28
CA ASP A 37 2.99 -14.00 7.28
C ASP A 37 2.27 -13.96 5.91
N ARG A 38 1.29 -13.05 5.74
CA ARG A 38 0.55 -12.97 4.47
C ARG A 38 1.41 -12.49 3.29
N TRP A 39 1.30 -13.17 2.16
CA TRP A 39 1.81 -12.73 0.86
C TRP A 39 1.19 -11.39 0.43
N LEU A 40 2.05 -10.43 0.08
CA LEU A 40 1.66 -9.17 -0.55
C LEU A 40 1.83 -9.34 -2.05
N THR A 41 0.79 -9.06 -2.83
CA THR A 41 0.77 -9.33 -4.28
C THR A 41 0.44 -8.06 -5.06
N VAL A 42 1.13 -7.87 -6.19
CA VAL A 42 0.78 -6.90 -7.23
C VAL A 42 0.65 -7.62 -8.58
N THR A 43 -0.26 -7.16 -9.43
CA THR A 43 -0.33 -7.58 -10.83
C THR A 43 0.51 -6.63 -11.67
N VAL A 44 1.44 -7.18 -12.45
CA VAL A 44 2.30 -6.46 -13.39
C VAL A 44 1.84 -6.79 -14.80
N ASN A 45 1.54 -5.79 -15.60
CA ASN A 45 1.08 -5.89 -16.99
C ASN A 45 2.24 -6.22 -17.95
N ARG A 46 2.97 -7.29 -17.63
CA ARG A 46 4.12 -7.84 -18.36
C ARG A 46 4.11 -9.36 -18.23
N PRO A 47 4.62 -10.09 -19.25
CA PRO A 47 4.77 -11.54 -19.16
C PRO A 47 5.87 -11.91 -18.13
N GLU A 48 5.90 -13.17 -17.70
CA GLU A 48 6.73 -13.60 -16.57
C GLU A 48 8.23 -13.45 -16.87
N GLU A 49 8.64 -13.68 -18.12
CA GLU A 49 10.02 -13.50 -18.59
C GLU A 49 10.51 -12.04 -18.47
N ASP A 50 9.60 -11.07 -18.58
CA ASP A 50 9.91 -9.65 -18.40
C ASP A 50 9.94 -9.26 -16.92
N VAL A 51 9.12 -9.90 -16.09
CA VAL A 51 9.12 -9.68 -14.63
C VAL A 51 10.37 -10.29 -13.99
N ARG A 52 10.81 -11.46 -14.47
CA ARG A 52 12.02 -12.16 -14.02
C ARG A 52 13.04 -12.28 -15.15
N ARG A 53 13.54 -11.15 -15.64
CA ARG A 53 14.59 -11.13 -16.66
C ARG A 53 15.82 -11.91 -16.18
N ASP A 54 16.19 -12.92 -16.95
CA ASP A 54 17.29 -13.86 -16.64
C ASP A 54 17.14 -14.54 -15.26
N GLY A 55 15.90 -14.73 -14.79
CA GLY A 55 15.61 -15.29 -13.47
C GLY A 55 15.90 -14.34 -12.29
N LYS A 56 16.29 -13.09 -12.56
CA LYS A 56 16.60 -12.09 -11.53
C LYS A 56 15.34 -11.41 -11.03
N LEU A 57 15.44 -10.86 -9.81
CA LEU A 57 14.40 -10.00 -9.26
C LEU A 57 14.56 -8.58 -9.82
N PRO A 58 13.46 -7.82 -9.96
CA PRO A 58 13.55 -6.40 -10.24
C PRO A 58 14.28 -5.69 -9.10
N GLU A 59 15.06 -4.66 -9.42
CA GLU A 59 15.95 -3.93 -8.48
C GLU A 59 15.30 -3.62 -7.11
N PRO A 60 14.05 -3.12 -7.04
CA PRO A 60 13.46 -2.78 -5.74
C PRO A 60 13.25 -3.98 -4.83
N LEU A 61 12.99 -5.16 -5.40
CA LEU A 61 12.86 -6.41 -4.64
C LEU A 61 14.23 -7.05 -4.38
N GLU A 62 15.20 -6.87 -5.28
CA GLU A 62 16.56 -7.37 -5.12
C GLU A 62 17.22 -6.80 -3.86
N ARG A 63 16.97 -5.52 -3.55
CA ARG A 63 17.42 -4.86 -2.30
C ARG A 63 16.92 -5.55 -1.01
N LEU A 64 15.88 -6.37 -1.10
CA LEU A 64 15.27 -7.07 0.03
C LEU A 64 15.41 -8.60 -0.06
N ALA A 65 16.11 -9.12 -1.08
CA ALA A 65 16.12 -10.56 -1.42
C ALA A 65 16.62 -11.47 -0.29
N ASP A 66 17.47 -10.96 0.60
CA ASP A 66 17.94 -11.65 1.79
C ASP A 66 16.82 -11.87 2.81
N ARG A 67 15.87 -10.94 2.90
CA ARG A 67 14.79 -10.90 3.90
C ARG A 67 13.42 -11.35 3.41
N ILE A 68 13.20 -11.48 2.10
CA ILE A 68 11.88 -11.81 1.53
C ILE A 68 11.89 -13.11 0.72
N ASP A 69 10.77 -13.82 0.76
CA ASP A 69 10.42 -14.81 -0.27
C ASP A 69 9.67 -14.10 -1.39
N VAL A 70 9.95 -14.47 -2.64
CA VAL A 70 9.26 -13.94 -3.82
C VAL A 70 8.74 -15.09 -4.67
N ARG A 71 7.53 -14.93 -5.21
CA ARG A 71 6.96 -15.85 -6.20
C ARG A 71 6.28 -15.09 -7.33
N THR A 72 6.29 -15.69 -8.51
CA THR A 72 5.58 -15.23 -9.70
C THR A 72 4.56 -16.28 -10.12
N ARG A 73 3.45 -15.83 -10.70
CA ARG A 73 2.48 -16.70 -11.38
C ARG A 73 1.74 -15.89 -12.45
N PRO A 74 1.15 -16.53 -13.48
CA PRO A 74 0.26 -15.84 -14.40
C PRO A 74 -0.88 -15.13 -13.67
N ALA A 75 -1.16 -13.89 -14.05
CA ALA A 75 -2.27 -13.12 -13.51
C ALA A 75 -3.60 -13.58 -14.12
N PRO A 76 -4.69 -13.59 -13.33
CA PRO A 76 -6.00 -13.96 -13.84
C PRO A 76 -6.48 -12.98 -14.91
N GLY A 77 -7.19 -13.51 -15.90
CA GLY A 77 -7.78 -12.70 -16.98
C GLY A 77 -6.73 -12.11 -17.93
N ASP A 78 -5.61 -12.81 -18.14
CA ASP A 78 -4.54 -12.42 -19.06
C ASP A 78 -4.00 -11.00 -18.81
N ARG A 79 -3.89 -10.63 -17.52
CA ARG A 79 -3.43 -9.29 -17.10
C ARG A 79 -1.92 -9.23 -16.82
N GLY A 80 -1.16 -10.16 -17.41
CA GLY A 80 0.28 -10.31 -17.19
C GLY A 80 0.60 -11.26 -16.04
N THR A 81 1.40 -10.81 -15.08
CA THR A 81 2.01 -11.63 -14.03
C THR A 81 1.65 -11.12 -12.65
N GLU A 82 1.25 -12.00 -11.75
CA GLU A 82 1.21 -11.69 -10.32
C GLU A 82 2.57 -11.89 -9.68
N LEU A 83 3.11 -10.80 -9.13
CA LEU A 83 4.35 -10.76 -8.37
C LEU A 83 4.02 -10.63 -6.89
N ALA A 84 4.37 -11.65 -6.11
CA ALA A 84 4.08 -11.69 -4.68
C ALA A 84 5.35 -11.80 -3.84
N ALA A 85 5.39 -11.10 -2.72
CA ALA A 85 6.48 -11.13 -1.76
C ALA A 85 5.97 -11.23 -0.31
N ARG A 86 6.76 -11.88 0.55
CA ARG A 86 6.54 -11.91 2.01
C ARG A 86 7.87 -11.89 2.75
N LEU A 87 7.87 -11.50 4.02
CA LEU A 87 9.06 -11.60 4.88
C LEU A 87 9.35 -13.06 5.20
N LYS A 88 10.63 -13.47 5.18
CA LYS A 88 11.07 -14.81 5.59
C LYS A 88 10.86 -15.08 7.08
N ALA A 89 11.08 -14.05 7.90
CA ALA A 89 10.89 -14.11 9.34
C ALA A 89 9.61 -13.36 9.73
N PRO A 90 8.79 -13.92 10.65
CA PRO A 90 7.62 -13.22 11.14
C PRO A 90 8.04 -11.95 11.88
N ALA A 91 7.39 -10.83 11.56
CA ALA A 91 7.60 -9.60 12.29
C ALA A 91 7.01 -9.69 13.72
N PRO A 92 7.68 -9.12 14.74
CA PRO A 92 7.13 -9.06 16.09
C PRO A 92 5.76 -8.37 16.09
N PRO A 93 4.78 -8.81 16.91
CA PRO A 93 3.44 -8.21 16.94
C PRO A 93 3.44 -6.69 17.09
N ALA A 94 4.33 -6.17 17.94
CA ALA A 94 4.51 -4.73 18.18
C ALA A 94 4.91 -3.97 16.89
N ALA A 95 5.75 -4.55 16.04
CA ALA A 95 6.19 -3.95 14.78
C ALA A 95 5.07 -3.93 13.71
N THR A 96 4.06 -4.78 13.85
CA THR A 96 2.91 -4.83 12.93
C THR A 96 1.67 -4.09 13.44
N SER A 97 1.79 -3.43 14.60
CA SER A 97 0.70 -2.69 15.23
C SER A 97 0.28 -1.46 14.42
N VAL A 98 -0.94 -0.96 14.66
CA VAL A 98 -1.42 0.26 14.01
C VAL A 98 -0.50 1.46 14.26
N PRO A 99 -0.05 1.73 15.52
CA PRO A 99 0.90 2.82 15.76
C PRO A 99 2.23 2.63 15.03
N ALA A 100 2.78 1.41 14.99
CA ALA A 100 4.02 1.13 14.27
C ALA A 100 3.86 1.37 12.76
N ARG A 101 2.73 0.96 12.18
CA ARG A 101 2.41 1.25 10.77
C ARG A 101 2.35 2.76 10.50
N LEU A 102 1.59 3.50 11.31
CA LEU A 102 1.50 4.96 11.18
C LEU A 102 2.86 5.65 11.36
N ALA A 103 3.74 5.09 12.19
CA ALA A 103 5.09 5.59 12.39
C ALA A 103 6.06 5.26 11.24
N GLY A 104 5.68 4.43 10.27
CA GLY A 104 6.56 3.95 9.21
C GLY A 104 7.49 2.81 9.64
N GLN A 105 7.17 2.13 10.74
CA GLN A 105 8.00 1.12 11.39
C GLN A 105 7.52 -0.31 11.10
N ASP A 106 6.45 -0.47 10.32
CA ASP A 106 5.96 -1.79 9.91
C ASP A 106 6.88 -2.35 8.80
N PRO A 107 7.63 -3.45 9.04
CA PRO A 107 8.58 -4.00 8.06
C PRO A 107 7.93 -4.36 6.71
N ARG A 108 6.61 -4.50 6.67
CA ARG A 108 5.84 -4.78 5.45
C ARG A 108 5.64 -3.56 4.58
N GLN A 109 5.78 -2.35 5.14
CA GLN A 109 5.74 -1.12 4.35
C GLN A 109 6.89 -1.10 3.35
N ASP A 110 8.06 -1.65 3.71
CA ASP A 110 9.19 -1.81 2.80
C ASP A 110 8.85 -2.78 1.66
N VAL A 111 8.24 -3.93 1.98
CA VAL A 111 7.82 -4.92 0.97
C VAL A 111 6.74 -4.34 0.05
N ARG A 112 5.74 -3.64 0.60
CA ARG A 112 4.69 -2.97 -0.18
C ARG A 112 5.28 -1.90 -1.10
N ARG A 113 6.23 -1.11 -0.60
CA ARG A 113 6.91 -0.07 -1.38
C ARG A 113 7.73 -0.69 -2.51
N ALA A 114 8.54 -1.70 -2.20
CA ALA A 114 9.34 -2.41 -3.20
C ALA A 114 8.48 -3.05 -4.31
N LEU A 115 7.34 -3.66 -3.96
CA LEU A 115 6.40 -4.20 -4.96
C LEU A 115 5.80 -3.11 -5.86
N ARG A 116 5.48 -1.93 -5.32
CA ARG A 116 4.97 -0.79 -6.11
C ARG A 116 6.04 -0.20 -7.01
N GLU A 117 7.24 0.00 -6.48
CA GLU A 117 8.40 0.48 -7.25
C GLU A 117 8.74 -0.50 -8.38
N ALA A 118 8.76 -1.80 -8.09
CA ALA A 118 8.97 -2.83 -9.10
C ALA A 118 7.90 -2.81 -10.19
N LYS A 119 6.62 -2.72 -9.81
CA LYS A 119 5.51 -2.58 -10.78
C LYS A 119 5.68 -1.32 -11.64
N ALA A 120 5.99 -0.18 -11.03
CA ALA A 120 6.18 1.09 -11.75
C ALA A 120 7.34 1.01 -12.74
N LEU A 121 8.50 0.49 -12.32
CA LEU A 121 9.65 0.27 -13.20
C LEU A 121 9.33 -0.69 -14.36
N LEU A 122 8.68 -1.81 -14.08
CA LEU A 122 8.36 -2.81 -15.11
C LEU A 122 7.30 -2.33 -16.10
N GLU A 123 6.32 -1.54 -15.65
CA GLU A 123 5.23 -1.07 -16.49
C GLU A 123 5.56 0.23 -17.22
N ALA A 124 6.07 1.22 -16.50
CA ALA A 124 6.31 2.58 -16.98
C ALA A 124 7.79 2.89 -17.26
N GLY A 125 8.73 2.08 -16.76
CA GLY A 125 10.17 2.34 -16.89
C GLY A 125 10.72 3.33 -15.86
N GLU A 126 9.87 3.90 -15.01
CA GLU A 126 10.24 4.91 -14.01
C GLU A 126 9.44 4.74 -12.70
N ILE A 127 9.99 5.23 -11.58
CA ILE A 127 9.31 5.25 -10.28
C ILE A 127 8.71 6.64 -10.09
N MET A 128 7.37 6.73 -10.10
CA MET A 128 6.67 7.98 -9.79
C MET A 128 6.65 8.18 -8.27
N LEU A 129 7.33 9.23 -7.79
CA LEU A 129 7.35 9.60 -6.38
C LEU A 129 6.20 10.56 -6.06
N PRO A 130 5.27 10.20 -5.15
CA PRO A 130 4.07 11.01 -4.87
C PRO A 130 4.37 12.47 -4.49
N ASP A 131 5.46 12.71 -3.76
CA ASP A 131 5.79 14.02 -3.19
C ASP A 131 7.02 14.67 -3.83
N SER A 132 7.46 14.21 -5.00
CA SER A 132 8.62 14.77 -5.69
C SER A 132 8.24 15.22 -7.10
N PRO A 133 8.31 16.52 -7.42
CA PRO A 133 8.74 17.63 -6.57
C PRO A 133 7.71 17.98 -5.46
N PRO A 134 8.16 18.54 -4.33
CA PRO A 134 7.27 18.85 -3.21
C PRO A 134 6.25 19.94 -3.59
N THR A 135 5.00 19.75 -3.20
CA THR A 135 3.93 20.77 -3.34
C THR A 135 3.97 21.82 -2.23
N THR A 136 4.86 21.65 -1.25
CA THR A 136 5.02 22.54 -0.10
C THR A 136 6.05 23.63 -0.37
N ARG A 137 5.83 24.83 0.19
CA ARG A 137 6.83 25.90 0.19
C ARG A 137 7.94 25.60 1.21
N PRO A 138 9.18 26.09 1.03
CA PRO A 138 10.29 25.86 1.96
C PRO A 138 10.17 26.68 3.26
N THR A 139 8.97 26.76 3.83
CA THR A 139 8.71 27.35 5.16
C THR A 139 8.83 26.28 6.24
N PRO A 140 9.02 26.64 7.52
CA PRO A 140 9.05 25.67 8.61
C PRO A 140 7.80 24.77 8.64
N GLY A 141 6.60 25.36 8.43
CA GLY A 141 5.36 24.61 8.30
C GLY A 141 5.31 23.70 7.06
N GLY A 142 5.79 24.19 5.90
CA GLY A 142 5.87 23.38 4.69
C GLY A 142 6.83 22.19 4.80
N ARG A 143 7.93 22.34 5.54
CA ARG A 143 8.85 21.24 5.85
C ARG A 143 8.20 20.16 6.71
N LEU A 144 7.38 20.56 7.69
CA LEU A 144 6.62 19.62 8.52
C LEU A 144 5.60 18.83 7.69
N VAL A 145 4.84 19.52 6.84
CA VAL A 145 3.89 18.87 5.90
C VAL A 145 4.62 17.95 4.93
N GLY A 146 5.77 18.36 4.39
CA GLY A 146 6.59 17.52 3.52
C GLY A 146 7.14 16.28 4.20
N LEU A 147 7.39 16.31 5.51
CA LEU A 147 7.79 15.12 6.28
C LEU A 147 6.64 14.11 6.41
N ILE A 148 5.41 14.61 6.57
CA ILE A 148 4.20 13.78 6.67
C ILE A 148 3.89 13.12 5.32
N GLY A 149 3.96 13.88 4.22
CA GLY A 149 3.71 13.35 2.87
C GLY A 149 4.61 12.14 2.55
N ARG A 150 5.92 12.27 2.76
CA ARG A 150 6.90 11.21 2.48
C ARG A 150 6.61 9.88 3.19
N ARG A 151 5.89 9.91 4.31
CA ARG A 151 5.55 8.74 5.11
C ARG A 151 4.33 7.97 4.55
N SER A 152 3.46 8.63 3.78
CA SER A 152 2.22 8.04 3.26
C SER A 152 2.43 6.95 2.21
N GLY A 153 3.56 6.95 1.49
CA GLY A 153 3.83 5.99 0.40
C GLY A 153 3.90 4.51 0.84
N GLY A 154 4.17 4.25 2.12
CA GLY A 154 4.34 2.89 2.65
C GLY A 154 3.03 2.12 2.92
N GLU A 155 1.92 2.82 3.12
CA GLU A 155 0.70 2.20 3.66
C GLU A 155 -0.21 1.58 2.60
N GLY A 156 -0.20 2.08 1.35
CA GLY A 156 -1.13 1.61 0.32
C GLY A 156 -2.55 2.09 0.46
N VAL A 157 -2.75 3.12 1.27
CA VAL A 157 -3.95 3.95 1.28
C VAL A 157 -3.64 5.13 0.37
N LEU A 158 -4.32 5.17 -0.78
CA LEU A 158 -4.64 6.41 -1.45
C LEU A 158 -5.85 7.02 -0.74
#